data_AF-A0A6P6RS23-F1
#
_entry.id   AF-A0A6P6RS23-F1
#
_cell.length_a   1.000
_cell.length_b   1.000
_cell.length_c   1.000
_cell.angle_alpha   90.00
_cell.angle_beta   90.00
_cell.angle_gamma   90.00
#
_symmetry.space_group_name_H-M   'P 1'
#
loop_
_entity.id
_entity.type
_entity.pdbx_description
1 polymer ?
#
loop_
_entity_poly.entity_id
_entity_poly.type
_entity_poly.pdbx_seq_one_letter_code
_entity_poly.pdbx_strand_id
1 'polypeptide(L)'
;MGFHIQSYIAMAGRAINPVRWKRQWHEMKGRQFSDVSTQMMAWTNKQFAQIARCSEYRRWWWANPLGMGLVFYGGYKAWHMIYMVRKQKKTAQIVAAAYGQGGQWLNPVPK
;
A
#
# COMPACT_ATOMS: atom_id res chain seq x y z
N MET A 1 5.94 8.41 16.60
CA MET A 1 6.37 8.35 15.20
C MET A 1 5.18 8.40 14.27
N GLY A 2 5.21 9.16 13.16
CA GLY A 2 4.49 8.87 11.88
C GLY A 2 3.58 7.69 11.94
N PHE A 3 2.32 7.88 12.32
CA PHE A 3 1.54 6.86 13.03
C PHE A 3 1.76 5.45 12.48
N HIS A 4 2.46 4.65 13.28
CA HIS A 4 2.72 3.22 13.07
C HIS A 4 3.29 2.78 11.71
N ILE A 5 3.92 3.66 10.92
CA ILE A 5 4.54 3.29 9.61
C ILE A 5 5.54 2.14 9.79
N GLN A 6 6.40 2.20 10.81
CA GLN A 6 7.34 1.13 11.13
C GLN A 6 6.62 -0.19 11.48
N SER A 7 5.50 -0.11 12.19
CA SER A 7 4.68 -1.27 12.52
C SER A 7 4.06 -1.89 11.26
N TYR A 8 3.63 -1.08 10.29
CA TYR A 8 3.12 -1.58 9.00
C TYR A 8 4.21 -2.27 8.19
N ILE A 9 5.44 -1.74 8.18
CA ILE A 9 6.60 -2.41 7.55
C ILE A 9 6.88 -3.75 8.25
N ALA A 10 6.86 -3.77 9.59
CA ALA A 10 7.04 -5.01 10.35
C ALA A 10 5.90 -6.01 10.10
N MET A 11 4.66 -5.54 9.92
CA MET A 11 3.53 -6.37 9.52
C MET A 11 3.74 -6.98 8.15
N ALA A 12 4.19 -6.20 7.17
CA ALA A 12 4.51 -6.69 5.83
C ALA A 12 5.64 -7.74 5.88
N GLY A 13 6.70 -7.50 6.66
CA GLY A 13 7.78 -8.47 6.88
C GLY A 13 7.31 -9.78 7.51
N ARG A 14 6.38 -9.71 8.48
CA ARG A 14 5.74 -10.92 9.03
C ARG A 14 4.83 -11.61 8.02
N ALA A 15 4.14 -10.85 7.17
CA ALA A 15 3.20 -11.38 6.19
C ALA A 15 3.88 -12.14 5.05
N ILE A 16 5.12 -11.80 4.69
CA ILE A 16 5.90 -12.54 3.68
C ILE A 16 6.68 -13.74 4.26
N ASN A 17 6.69 -13.91 5.58
CA ASN A 17 7.44 -14.99 6.24
C ASN A 17 6.68 -16.33 6.18
N PRO A 18 7.22 -17.39 5.54
CA PRO A 18 6.55 -18.68 5.41
C PRO A 18 6.19 -19.36 6.74
N VAL A 19 6.97 -19.13 7.80
CA VAL A 19 6.68 -19.66 9.14
C VAL A 19 5.36 -19.10 9.67
N ARG A 20 5.09 -17.82 9.38
CA ARG A 20 3.82 -17.18 9.75
C ARG A 20 2.65 -17.72 8.94
N TRP A 21 2.86 -18.19 7.71
CA TRP A 21 1.81 -18.79 6.89
C TRP A 21 1.31 -20.10 7.50
N LYS A 22 2.23 -20.98 7.94
CA LYS A 22 1.85 -22.22 8.64
C LYS A 22 1.05 -21.93 9.91
N ARG A 23 1.49 -20.93 10.68
CA ARG A 23 0.77 -20.49 11.88
C ARG A 23 -0.62 -19.96 11.54
N GLN A 24 -0.73 -19.08 10.55
CA GLN A 24 -2.00 -18.53 10.08
C GLN A 24 -2.94 -19.63 9.60
N TRP A 25 -2.42 -20.64 8.87
CA TRP A 25 -3.19 -21.79 8.42
C TRP A 25 -3.84 -22.55 9.59
N HIS A 26 -3.09 -22.82 10.65
CA HIS A 26 -3.64 -23.44 11.85
C HIS A 26 -4.66 -22.54 12.58
N GLU A 27 -4.39 -21.24 12.66
CA GLU A 27 -5.29 -20.26 13.29
C GLU A 27 -6.61 -20.06 12.52
N MET A 28 -6.62 -20.33 11.20
CA MET A 28 -7.82 -20.25 10.35
C MET A 28 -8.70 -21.51 10.41
N LYS A 29 -8.24 -22.60 11.03
CA LYS A 29 -9.03 -23.85 11.11
C LYS A 29 -10.36 -23.58 11.84
N GLY A 30 -11.47 -23.79 11.13
CA GLY A 30 -12.82 -23.61 11.67
C GLY A 30 -13.30 -22.15 11.74
N ARG A 31 -12.57 -21.18 11.17
CA ARG A 31 -13.03 -19.79 11.06
C ARG A 31 -13.82 -19.56 9.79
N GLN A 32 -14.81 -18.67 9.85
CA GLN A 32 -15.52 -18.20 8.66
C GLN A 32 -14.81 -16.99 8.04
N PHE A 33 -15.04 -16.78 6.75
CA PHE A 33 -14.53 -15.60 6.06
C PHE A 33 -15.10 -14.29 6.64
N SER A 34 -16.38 -14.32 7.05
CA SER A 34 -17.04 -13.21 7.76
C SER A 34 -16.22 -12.75 8.96
N ASP A 35 -15.81 -13.68 9.84
CA ASP A 35 -15.01 -13.38 11.04
C ASP A 35 -13.71 -12.66 10.69
N VAL A 36 -13.01 -13.13 9.64
CA VAL A 36 -11.76 -12.53 9.16
C VAL A 36 -12.00 -11.11 8.63
N SER A 37 -13.05 -10.93 7.84
CA SER A 37 -13.39 -9.61 7.27
C SER A 37 -13.78 -8.61 8.36
N THR A 38 -14.60 -9.02 9.34
CA THR A 38 -15.00 -8.19 10.48
C THR A 38 -13.79 -7.82 11.34
N GLN A 39 -12.88 -8.76 11.58
CA GLN A 39 -11.63 -8.49 12.30
C GLN A 39 -10.76 -7.46 11.57
N MET A 40 -10.64 -7.57 10.24
CA MET A 40 -9.89 -6.60 9.43
C MET A 40 -10.52 -5.20 9.48
N MET A 41 -11.85 -5.11 9.36
CA MET A 41 -12.58 -3.84 9.45
C MET A 41 -12.41 -3.20 10.83
N ALA A 42 -12.54 -3.99 11.91
CA ALA A 42 -12.36 -3.52 13.27
C ALA A 42 -10.93 -2.99 13.53
N TRP A 43 -9.91 -3.70 13.03
CA TRP A 43 -8.52 -3.26 13.12
C TRP A 43 -8.30 -1.93 12.36
N THR A 44 -8.85 -1.82 11.15
CA THR A 44 -8.74 -0.61 10.32
C THR A 44 -9.43 0.57 10.98
N ASN A 45 -10.66 0.38 11.45
CA ASN A 45 -11.41 1.40 12.17
C ASN A 45 -10.66 1.89 13.42
N LYS A 46 -10.04 0.97 14.17
CA LYS A 46 -9.22 1.34 15.33
C LYS A 46 -8.05 2.25 14.97
N GLN A 47 -7.39 2.05 13.82
CA GLN A 47 -6.30 2.95 13.38
C GLN A 47 -6.84 4.36 13.09
N PHE A 48 -7.93 4.47 12.34
CA PHE A 48 -8.54 5.76 12.01
C PHE A 48 -9.11 6.47 13.24
N ALA A 49 -9.77 5.75 14.14
CA ALA A 49 -10.30 6.31 15.39
C ALA A 49 -9.18 6.86 16.28
N GLN A 50 -8.04 6.17 16.36
CA GLN A 50 -6.87 6.67 17.08
C GLN A 50 -6.33 7.96 16.47
N ILE A 51 -6.26 8.03 15.14
CA ILE A 51 -5.84 9.25 14.43
C ILE A 51 -6.80 10.39 14.74
N ALA A 52 -8.11 10.19 14.59
CA ALA A 52 -9.11 11.22 14.82
C ALA A 52 -9.00 11.79 16.24
N ARG A 53 -8.99 10.90 17.25
CA ARG A 53 -8.95 11.31 18.66
C ARG A 53 -7.62 11.95 19.05
N CYS A 54 -6.48 11.35 18.67
CA CYS A 54 -5.17 11.89 19.05
C CYS A 54 -4.86 13.22 18.34
N SER A 55 -5.43 13.48 17.17
CA SER A 55 -5.17 14.73 16.44
C SER A 55 -5.71 15.97 17.16
N GLU A 56 -6.66 15.81 18.07
CA GLU A 56 -7.24 16.91 18.85
C GLU A 56 -6.27 17.46 19.92
N TYR A 57 -5.43 16.59 20.52
CA TYR A 57 -4.61 16.95 21.67
C TYR A 57 -3.13 16.59 21.55
N ARG A 58 -2.71 15.90 20.49
CA ARG A 58 -1.32 15.46 20.30
C ARG A 58 -0.80 15.85 18.93
N ARG A 59 0.43 16.36 18.90
CA ARG A 59 1.20 16.58 17.67
C ARG A 59 2.29 15.52 17.56
N TRP A 60 2.53 15.05 16.34
CA TRP A 60 3.59 14.10 16.04
C TRP A 60 4.86 14.83 15.57
N TRP A 61 6.00 14.11 15.51
CA TRP A 61 7.27 14.68 15.06
C TRP A 61 7.25 15.26 13.63
N TRP A 62 6.34 14.79 12.77
CA TRP A 62 6.15 15.26 11.40
C TRP A 62 5.07 16.34 11.27
N ALA A 63 4.56 16.85 12.40
CA ALA A 63 3.56 17.92 12.39
C ALA A 63 4.09 19.12 11.61
N ASN A 64 3.29 19.61 10.68
CA ASN A 64 3.62 20.67 9.75
C ASN A 64 2.34 21.50 9.47
N PRO A 65 2.44 22.69 8.85
CA PRO A 65 1.27 23.55 8.58
C PRO A 65 0.18 22.90 7.72
N LEU A 66 0.54 21.90 6.90
CA LEU A 66 -0.40 21.13 6.07
C LEU A 66 -0.96 19.89 6.79
N GLY A 67 -0.60 19.70 8.06
CA GLY A 67 -1.07 18.62 8.92
C GLY A 67 -0.81 17.23 8.33
N MET A 68 -1.86 16.41 8.33
CA MET A 68 -1.83 15.05 7.80
C MET A 68 -1.82 14.97 6.28
N GLY A 69 -2.18 16.06 5.58
CA GLY A 69 -2.22 16.08 4.12
C GLY A 69 -0.87 15.71 3.50
N LEU A 70 0.23 16.22 4.08
CA LEU A 70 1.58 15.91 3.61
C LEU A 70 1.95 14.43 3.82
N VAL A 71 1.47 13.80 4.90
CA VAL A 71 1.71 12.37 5.16
C VAL A 71 0.95 11.50 4.17
N PHE A 72 -0.32 11.81 3.89
CA PHE A 72 -1.09 11.08 2.89
C PHE A 72 -0.52 11.27 1.48
N TYR A 73 -0.11 12.49 1.13
CA TYR A 73 0.59 12.76 -0.12
C TYR A 73 1.89 11.94 -0.22
N GLY A 74 2.70 11.92 0.84
CA GLY A 74 3.93 11.12 0.89
C GLY A 74 3.66 9.62 0.71
N GLY A 75 2.63 9.09 1.36
CA GLY A 75 2.19 7.70 1.19
C GLY A 75 1.76 7.38 -0.25
N TYR A 76 0.94 8.23 -0.85
CA TYR A 76 0.55 8.10 -2.26
C TYR A 76 1.76 8.15 -3.19
N LYS A 77 2.65 9.14 -3.01
CA LYS A 77 3.83 9.33 -3.84
C LYS A 77 4.79 8.15 -3.74
N ALA A 78 4.99 7.61 -2.54
CA ALA A 78 5.78 6.41 -2.32
C ALA A 78 5.19 5.20 -3.07
N TRP A 79 3.89 4.95 -2.93
CA TRP A 79 3.20 3.88 -3.66
C TRP A 79 3.35 4.04 -5.19
N HIS A 80 3.14 5.26 -5.70
CA HIS A 80 3.26 5.54 -7.13
C HIS A 80 4.67 5.24 -7.65
N MET A 81 5.72 5.68 -6.95
CA MET A 81 7.10 5.47 -7.39
C MET A 81 7.54 4.00 -7.24
N ILE A 82 7.15 3.33 -6.16
CA ILE A 82 7.54 1.93 -5.91
C ILE A 82 6.84 0.99 -6.90
N TYR A 83 5.54 1.17 -7.11
CA TYR A 83 4.73 0.25 -7.90
C TYR A 83 4.49 0.73 -9.33
N MET A 84 3.88 1.92 -9.50
CA MET A 84 3.42 2.36 -10.82
C MET A 84 4.56 2.70 -11.76
N VAL A 85 5.61 3.37 -11.28
CA VAL A 85 6.79 3.66 -12.11
C VAL A 85 7.53 2.37 -12.48
N ARG A 86 7.63 1.41 -11.55
CA ARG A 86 8.21 0.09 -11.87
C ARG A 86 7.38 -0.65 -12.91
N LYS A 87 6.05 -0.56 -12.85
CA LYS A 87 5.13 -1.11 -13.86
C LYS A 87 5.36 -0.45 -15.22
N GLN A 88 5.39 0.89 -15.28
CA GLN A 88 5.66 1.65 -16.51
C GLN A 88 7.01 1.29 -17.13
N LYS A 89 8.06 1.13 -16.32
CA LYS A 89 9.38 0.70 -16.81
C LYS A 89 9.32 -0.68 -17.48
N LYS A 90 8.63 -1.64 -16.89
CA LYS A 90 8.43 -2.97 -17.50
C LYS A 90 7.65 -2.86 -18.81
N THR A 91 6.57 -2.09 -18.81
CA THR A 91 5.77 -1.86 -20.03
C THR A 91 6.59 -1.21 -21.15
N ALA A 92 7.41 -0.20 -20.83
CA ALA A 92 8.29 0.44 -21.81
C ALA A 92 9.26 -0.56 -22.46
N GLN A 93 9.85 -1.45 -21.67
CA GLN A 93 10.73 -2.52 -22.18
C GLN A 93 9.97 -3.50 -23.07
N ILE A 94 8.77 -3.91 -22.68
CA ILE A 94 7.92 -4.81 -23.47
C ILE A 94 7.56 -4.16 -24.80
N VAL A 95 7.11 -2.92 -24.78
CA VAL A 95 6.69 -2.21 -26.00
C VAL A 95 7.87 -1.96 -26.92
N ALA A 96 9.02 -1.53 -26.38
CA ALA A 96 10.23 -1.33 -27.16
C ALA A 96 10.69 -2.62 -27.84
N ALA A 97 10.62 -3.76 -27.15
CA ALA A 97 11.00 -5.06 -27.71
C ALA A 97 10.01 -5.59 -28.75
N ALA A 98 8.71 -5.33 -28.58
CA ALA A 98 7.67 -5.87 -29.46
C ALA A 98 7.40 -5.00 -30.70
N TYR A 99 7.43 -3.68 -30.55
CA TYR A 99 6.94 -2.73 -31.56
C TYR A 99 7.91 -1.56 -31.82
N GLY A 100 9.10 -1.56 -31.19
CA GLY A 100 10.00 -0.41 -31.17
C GLY A 100 9.59 0.65 -30.14
N GLN A 101 10.52 1.53 -29.77
CA GLN A 101 10.26 2.59 -28.79
C GLN A 101 9.17 3.54 -29.32
N GLY A 102 8.08 3.70 -28.56
CA GLY A 102 6.94 4.49 -29.02
C GLY A 102 5.99 3.74 -29.96
N GLY A 103 6.20 2.44 -30.19
CA GLY A 103 5.38 1.60 -31.06
C GLY A 103 3.89 1.58 -30.72
N GLN A 104 3.56 1.75 -29.44
CA GLN A 104 2.17 1.88 -28.96
C GLN A 104 1.46 3.17 -29.40
N TRP A 105 2.21 4.15 -29.90
CA TRP A 105 1.71 5.45 -30.37
C TRP A 105 1.97 5.67 -31.86
N LEU A 106 2.28 4.62 -32.62
CA LEU A 106 2.36 4.73 -34.08
C LEU A 106 0.99 5.04 -34.67
N ASN A 107 0.99 5.85 -35.73
CA ASN A 107 -0.21 6.12 -36.51
C ASN A 107 -0.74 4.83 -37.14
N PRO A 108 -2.06 4.73 -37.38
CA PRO A 108 -2.62 3.59 -38.11
C PRO A 108 -2.00 3.50 -39.51
N VAL A 109 -1.93 2.28 -40.05
CA VAL A 109 -1.45 2.05 -41.42
C VAL A 109 -2.36 2.81 -42.40
N PRO A 110 -1.81 3.68 -43.27
CA PRO A 110 -2.59 4.38 -44.29
C PRO A 110 -3.35 3.40 -45.20
N LYS A 111 -4.57 3.77 -45.60
CA LYS A 111 -5.38 2.99 -46.54
C LYS A 111 -5.05 3.33 -47.98
#